data_AF-A0A382GT11-F1
#
_entry.id   AF-A0A382GT11-F1
#
_cell.length_a   1.000
_cell.length_b   1.000
_cell.length_c   1.000
_cell.angle_alpha   90.00
_cell.angle_beta   90.00
_cell.angle_gamma   90.00
#
_symmetry.space_group_name_H-M   'P 1'
#
loop_
_entity.id
_entity.type
_entity.pdbx_description
1 polymer ?
#
loop_
_entity_poly.entity_id
_entity_poly.type
_entity_poly.pdbx_seq_one_letter_code
_entity_poly.pdbx_strand_id
1 'polypeptide(L)'
;MGEIFKAIQSTIAHKAGWFYILSVNIFLGFSMYLIFSRYGKIRIGGADAQPEFSYWAWFSMLFSAGMGIGLVFYSVAEPIFHYISPPYGVGHSIESAKTAMLFTYFHWGFHAWGIYAIVALALAFFAYNRGLPLTIRSAFYPLLGEKIYGPIGNVIDITAAVATLFGLTTSLGLGVKQINAGLHHLFGIPE
;
A
#
# COMPACT_ATOMS: atom_id res chain seq x y z
N MET A 1 3.19 28.24 -2.40
CA MET A 1 2.83 26.90 -1.85
C MET A 1 3.45 25.75 -2.64
N GLY A 2 3.28 25.66 -3.97
CA GLY A 2 3.82 24.54 -4.76
C GLY A 2 5.33 24.31 -4.63
N GLU A 3 6.14 25.36 -4.65
CA GLU A 3 7.61 25.26 -4.47
C GLU A 3 8.02 24.76 -3.08
N ILE A 4 7.30 25.15 -2.03
CA ILE A 4 7.54 24.68 -0.66
C ILE A 4 7.25 23.17 -0.58
N PHE A 5 6.13 22.71 -1.15
CA PHE A 5 5.79 21.29 -1.19
C PHE A 5 6.85 20.46 -1.94
N LYS A 6 7.29 20.93 -3.12
CA LYS A 6 8.36 20.27 -3.88
C LYS A 6 9.66 20.19 -3.09
N ALA A 7 10.04 21.27 -2.41
CA ALA A 7 11.25 21.30 -1.59
C ALA A 7 11.18 20.30 -0.42
N ILE A 8 10.05 20.23 0.28
CA ILE A 8 9.82 19.27 1.37
C ILE A 8 9.86 17.84 0.83
N GLN A 9 9.10 17.55 -0.24
CA GLN A 9 9.05 16.23 -0.87
C GLN A 9 10.45 15.76 -1.30
N SER A 10 11.20 16.62 -2.01
CA SER A 10 12.55 16.32 -2.48
C SER A 10 13.50 16.03 -1.31
N THR A 11 13.42 16.85 -0.25
CA THR A 11 14.22 16.66 0.96
C THR A 11 13.93 15.31 1.62
N ILE A 12 12.65 14.94 1.76
CA ILE A 12 12.25 13.65 2.33
C ILE A 12 12.70 12.51 1.44
N ALA A 13 12.46 12.58 0.13
CA ALA A 13 12.85 11.54 -0.81
C ALA A 13 14.38 11.30 -0.79
N HIS A 14 15.17 12.36 -0.75
CA HIS A 14 16.62 12.26 -0.77
C HIS A 14 17.21 11.79 0.58
N LYS A 15 16.64 12.21 1.71
CA LYS A 15 17.18 11.86 3.05
C LYS A 15 16.62 10.56 3.61
N ALA A 16 15.34 10.26 3.35
CA ALA A 16 14.63 9.11 3.91
C ALA A 16 14.34 8.01 2.86
N GLY A 17 14.70 8.19 1.59
CA GLY A 17 14.46 7.20 0.54
C GLY A 17 15.09 5.84 0.83
N TRP A 18 16.32 5.80 1.35
CA TRP A 18 16.98 4.56 1.74
C TRP A 18 16.21 3.82 2.85
N PHE A 19 15.66 4.57 3.82
CA PHE A 19 14.91 4.02 4.94
C PHE A 19 13.58 3.44 4.45
N TYR A 20 12.92 4.11 3.51
CA TYR A 20 11.72 3.60 2.85
C TYR A 20 12.01 2.28 2.14
N ILE A 21 13.02 2.24 1.26
CA ILE A 21 13.41 1.03 0.52
C ILE A 21 13.74 -0.12 1.47
N LEU A 22 14.52 0.16 2.51
CA LEU A 22 14.87 -0.84 3.52
C LEU A 22 13.62 -1.38 4.24
N SER A 23 12.71 -0.48 4.66
CA SER A 23 11.49 -0.86 5.38
C SER A 23 10.60 -1.77 4.54
N VAL A 24 10.37 -1.44 3.26
CA VAL A 24 9.54 -2.26 2.37
C VAL A 24 10.17 -3.65 2.15
N ASN A 25 11.49 -3.72 1.97
CA ASN A 25 12.17 -5.02 1.85
C ASN A 25 12.13 -5.83 3.15
N ILE A 26 12.21 -5.18 4.32
CA ILE A 26 12.02 -5.84 5.62
C ILE A 26 10.60 -6.39 5.74
N PHE A 27 9.57 -5.63 5.36
CA PHE A 27 8.18 -6.11 5.43
C PHE A 27 7.93 -7.31 4.51
N LEU A 28 8.48 -7.27 3.29
CA LEU A 28 8.40 -8.41 2.37
C LEU A 28 9.16 -9.62 2.92
N GLY A 29 10.40 -9.42 3.35
CA GLY A 29 11.22 -10.50 3.95
C GLY A 29 10.57 -11.11 5.19
N PHE A 30 9.97 -10.28 6.05
CA PHE A 30 9.24 -10.72 7.23
C PHE A 30 7.97 -11.49 6.86
N SER A 31 7.22 -11.05 5.84
CA SER A 31 6.07 -11.80 5.31
C SER A 31 6.48 -13.19 4.82
N MET A 32 7.59 -13.28 4.07
CA MET A 32 8.14 -14.56 3.61
C MET A 32 8.59 -15.44 4.77
N TYR A 33 9.25 -14.86 5.77
CA TYR A 33 9.60 -15.58 7.00
C TYR A 33 8.37 -16.16 7.71
N LEU A 34 7.28 -15.41 7.82
CA LEU A 34 6.06 -15.90 8.45
C LEU A 34 5.45 -17.08 7.69
N ILE A 35 5.47 -17.05 6.35
CA ILE A 35 4.98 -18.13 5.49
C ILE A 35 5.76 -19.44 5.73
N PHE A 36 7.10 -19.38 5.77
CA PHE A 36 7.94 -20.58 5.88
C PHE A 36 8.26 -21.00 7.33
N SER A 37 7.99 -20.15 8.30
CA SER A 37 8.23 -20.46 9.71
C SER A 37 7.04 -21.19 10.36
N ARG A 38 7.25 -21.63 11.60
CA ARG A 38 6.19 -22.22 12.44
C ARG A 38 4.98 -21.29 12.67
N TYR A 39 5.16 -19.97 12.51
CA TYR A 39 4.11 -18.98 12.77
C TYR A 39 3.01 -19.00 11.70
N GLY A 40 3.31 -19.43 10.47
CA GLY A 40 2.30 -19.60 9.41
C GLY A 40 1.24 -20.67 9.71
N LYS A 41 1.45 -21.52 10.73
CA LYS A 41 0.47 -22.52 11.18
C LYS A 41 -0.53 -21.97 12.18
N ILE A 42 -0.33 -20.75 12.68
CA ILE A 42 -1.24 -20.13 13.64
C ILE A 42 -2.51 -19.70 12.92
N ARG A 43 -3.65 -20.22 13.38
CA ARG A 43 -4.97 -19.82 12.88
C ARG A 43 -5.41 -18.50 13.50
N ILE A 44 -5.88 -17.60 12.66
CA ILE A 44 -6.48 -16.32 13.09
C ILE A 44 -7.88 -16.60 13.65
N GLY A 45 -8.15 -16.12 14.88
CA GLY A 45 -9.40 -16.40 15.60
C GLY A 45 -9.34 -17.58 16.59
N GLY A 46 -8.20 -18.26 16.73
CA GLY A 46 -8.01 -19.34 17.70
C GLY A 46 -7.80 -20.72 17.06
N ALA A 47 -7.55 -21.74 17.88
CA ALA A 47 -7.20 -23.08 17.41
C ALA A 47 -8.33 -23.75 16.60
N ASP A 48 -9.57 -23.53 17.03
CA ASP A 48 -10.77 -24.14 16.44
C ASP A 48 -11.48 -23.22 15.42
N ALA A 49 -10.89 -22.07 15.11
CA ALA A 49 -11.47 -21.13 14.15
C ALA A 49 -11.62 -21.75 12.77
N GLN A 50 -12.80 -21.56 12.17
CA GLN A 50 -13.12 -21.95 10.81
C GLN A 50 -13.29 -20.69 9.95
N PRO A 51 -12.88 -20.73 8.66
CA PRO A 51 -13.12 -19.61 7.75
C PRO A 51 -14.62 -19.28 7.64
N GLU A 52 -14.98 -18.01 7.82
CA GLU A 52 -16.36 -17.54 7.63
C GLU A 52 -16.79 -17.58 6.15
N PHE A 53 -15.82 -17.40 5.24
CA PHE A 53 -16.04 -17.38 3.81
C PHE A 53 -15.39 -18.58 3.14
N SER A 54 -16.02 -19.05 2.06
CA SER A 54 -15.38 -20.04 1.18
C SER A 54 -14.11 -19.46 0.56
N TYR A 55 -13.19 -20.33 0.16
CA TYR A 55 -11.92 -19.89 -0.44
C TYR A 55 -12.13 -19.01 -1.68
N TRP A 56 -13.11 -19.35 -2.54
CA TRP A 56 -13.45 -18.57 -3.72
C TRP A 56 -14.06 -17.21 -3.40
N ALA A 57 -14.95 -17.14 -2.40
CA ALA A 57 -15.50 -15.87 -1.95
C ALA A 57 -14.40 -14.96 -1.38
N TRP A 58 -13.53 -15.50 -0.53
CA TRP A 58 -12.38 -14.78 0.03
C TRP A 58 -11.42 -14.27 -1.06
N PHE A 59 -11.07 -15.12 -2.02
CA PHE A 59 -10.22 -14.73 -3.14
C PHE A 59 -10.85 -13.62 -3.99
N SER A 60 -12.16 -13.70 -4.22
CA SER A 60 -12.89 -12.66 -4.97
C SER A 60 -12.91 -11.32 -4.24
N MET A 61 -13.06 -11.33 -2.90
CA MET A 61 -12.97 -10.11 -2.08
C MET A 61 -11.59 -9.45 -2.19
N LEU A 62 -10.50 -10.23 -2.24
CA LEU A 62 -9.16 -9.69 -2.45
C LEU A 62 -9.02 -8.98 -3.80
N PHE A 63 -9.54 -9.57 -4.88
CA PHE A 63 -9.49 -8.95 -6.20
C PHE A 63 -10.33 -7.66 -6.24
N SER A 64 -11.52 -7.69 -5.65
CA SER A 64 -12.38 -6.50 -5.56
C SER A 64 -11.72 -5.37 -4.76
N ALA A 65 -10.99 -5.70 -3.69
CA ALA A 65 -10.28 -4.71 -2.89
C ALA A 65 -9.03 -4.14 -3.60
N GLY A 66 -8.37 -4.94 -4.43
CA GLY A 66 -7.16 -4.54 -5.17
C GLY A 66 -7.42 -3.67 -6.41
N MET A 67 -8.61 -3.77 -7.01
CA MET A 67 -9.01 -3.02 -8.20
C MET A 67 -9.38 -1.56 -7.85
N GLY A 68 -8.37 -0.69 -7.73
CA GLY A 68 -8.55 0.74 -7.42
C GLY A 68 -8.28 1.69 -8.59
N ILE A 69 -8.57 2.98 -8.39
CA ILE A 69 -8.25 4.08 -9.34
C ILE A 69 -6.78 4.05 -9.75
N GLY A 70 -5.88 3.75 -8.80
CA GLY A 70 -4.46 3.63 -9.06
C GLY A 70 -4.13 2.64 -10.18
N LEU A 71 -4.82 1.50 -10.25
CA LEU A 71 -4.61 0.51 -11.32
C LEU A 71 -5.07 1.08 -12.66
N VAL A 72 -6.25 1.70 -12.73
CA VAL A 72 -6.79 2.27 -13.99
C VAL A 72 -5.93 3.43 -14.50
N PHE A 73 -5.33 4.21 -13.60
CA PHE A 73 -4.47 5.34 -13.96
C PHE A 73 -3.05 4.87 -14.34
N TYR A 74 -2.38 4.14 -13.44
CA TYR A 74 -0.96 3.81 -13.59
C TYR A 74 -0.68 2.55 -14.41
N SER A 75 -1.67 1.69 -14.69
CA SER A 75 -1.47 0.54 -15.59
C SER A 75 -1.03 0.95 -16.99
N VAL A 76 -1.39 2.17 -17.42
CA VAL A 76 -0.95 2.75 -18.69
C VAL A 76 0.10 3.83 -18.44
N ALA A 77 -0.13 4.74 -17.50
CA ALA A 77 0.73 5.91 -17.33
C ALA A 77 2.17 5.53 -16.92
N GLU A 78 2.34 4.59 -16.01
CA GLU A 78 3.66 4.21 -15.48
C GLU A 78 4.55 3.50 -16.51
N PRO A 79 4.10 2.43 -17.22
CA PRO A 79 4.96 1.78 -18.22
C PRO A 79 5.26 2.71 -19.39
N ILE A 80 4.32 3.59 -19.80
CA ILE A 80 4.60 4.59 -20.83
C ILE A 80 5.65 5.61 -20.35
N PHE A 81 5.54 6.08 -19.09
CA PHE A 81 6.52 6.98 -18.51
C PHE A 81 7.92 6.37 -18.48
N HIS A 82 8.06 5.14 -17.98
CA HIS A 82 9.35 4.45 -17.95
C HIS A 82 9.86 4.04 -19.34
N TYR A 83 8.99 3.88 -20.33
CA TYR A 83 9.42 3.63 -21.70
C TYR A 83 10.07 4.87 -22.34
N ILE A 84 9.48 6.05 -22.10
CA ILE A 84 9.93 7.35 -22.62
C ILE A 84 11.17 7.84 -21.86
N SER A 85 11.13 7.76 -20.53
CA SER A 85 12.19 8.25 -19.64
C SER A 85 12.54 7.18 -18.60
N PRO A 86 13.23 6.09 -19.00
CA PRO A 86 13.56 5.01 -18.09
C PRO A 86 14.49 5.48 -16.97
N PRO A 87 14.45 4.84 -15.79
CA PRO A 87 15.38 5.15 -14.69
C PRO A 87 16.86 5.01 -15.07
N TYR A 88 17.16 4.18 -16.07
CA TYR A 88 18.47 4.02 -16.67
C TYR A 88 18.35 3.61 -18.14
N GLY A 89 19.36 3.94 -18.94
CA GLY A 89 19.40 3.63 -20.36
C GLY A 89 18.71 4.68 -21.24
N VAL A 90 18.47 4.33 -22.51
CA VAL A 90 17.90 5.22 -23.52
C VAL A 90 16.42 4.93 -23.70
N GLY A 91 15.59 5.97 -23.63
CA GLY A 91 14.15 5.87 -23.88
C GLY A 91 13.80 5.48 -25.32
N HIS A 92 12.55 5.10 -25.55
CA HIS A 92 12.04 4.68 -26.86
C HIS A 92 12.80 3.49 -27.50
N SER A 93 13.34 2.58 -26.68
CA SER A 93 14.07 1.39 -27.13
C SER A 93 13.34 0.10 -26.72
N ILE A 94 13.69 -1.02 -27.35
CA ILE A 94 13.16 -2.34 -26.95
C ILE A 94 13.59 -2.64 -25.50
N GLU A 95 14.79 -2.21 -25.12
CA GLU A 95 15.34 -2.31 -23.78
C GLU A 95 14.53 -1.48 -22.78
N SER A 96 14.19 -0.22 -23.10
CA SER A 96 13.38 0.61 -22.20
C SER A 96 11.96 0.08 -22.05
N ALA A 97 11.39 -0.57 -23.06
CA ALA A 97 10.09 -1.24 -22.94
C ALA A 97 10.13 -2.40 -21.94
N LYS A 98 11.21 -3.21 -21.94
CA LYS A 98 11.41 -4.28 -20.96
C LYS A 98 11.60 -3.72 -19.56
N THR A 99 12.45 -2.70 -19.41
CA THR A 99 12.69 -2.02 -18.13
C THR A 99 11.41 -1.40 -17.57
N ALA A 100 10.59 -0.78 -18.43
CA ALA A 100 9.32 -0.20 -18.01
C ALA A 100 8.40 -1.21 -17.35
N MET A 101 8.19 -2.37 -17.99
CA MET A 101 7.37 -3.43 -17.42
C MET A 101 7.97 -4.00 -16.14
N LEU A 102 9.29 -4.14 -16.05
CA LEU A 102 9.98 -4.61 -14.84
C LEU A 102 9.69 -3.69 -13.65
N PHE A 103 9.82 -2.37 -13.81
CA PHE A 103 9.53 -1.42 -12.75
C PHE A 103 8.05 -1.39 -12.37
N THR A 104 7.15 -1.47 -13.36
CA THR A 104 5.71 -1.54 -13.08
C THR A 104 5.36 -2.80 -12.29
N TYR A 105 5.89 -3.96 -12.64
CA TYR A 105 5.68 -5.18 -11.85
C TYR A 105 6.32 -5.10 -10.46
N PHE A 106 7.47 -4.43 -10.34
CA PHE A 106 8.11 -4.21 -9.05
C PHE A 106 7.24 -3.34 -8.13
N HIS A 107 6.69 -2.23 -8.62
CA HIS A 107 5.86 -1.32 -7.82
C HIS A 107 4.49 -1.89 -7.47
N TRP A 108 3.87 -2.66 -8.37
CA TRP A 108 2.51 -3.21 -8.19
C TRP A 108 2.49 -4.69 -7.75
N GLY A 109 3.66 -5.28 -7.54
CA GLY A 109 3.84 -6.66 -7.14
C GLY A 109 4.02 -6.85 -5.64
N PHE A 110 4.85 -7.82 -5.26
CA PHE A 110 4.97 -8.29 -3.88
C PHE A 110 5.36 -7.21 -2.86
N HIS A 111 6.13 -6.20 -3.25
CA HIS A 111 6.55 -5.12 -2.34
C HIS A 111 5.36 -4.32 -1.79
N ALA A 112 4.40 -3.94 -2.64
CA ALA A 112 3.19 -3.23 -2.20
C ALA A 112 2.29 -4.13 -1.34
N TRP A 113 2.03 -5.35 -1.81
CA TRP A 113 1.16 -6.31 -1.12
C TRP A 113 1.74 -6.79 0.22
N GLY A 114 3.07 -6.87 0.34
CA GLY A 114 3.74 -7.24 1.59
C GLY A 114 3.43 -6.25 2.72
N ILE A 115 3.35 -4.96 2.43
CA ILE A 115 2.98 -3.94 3.42
C ILE A 115 1.55 -4.19 3.92
N TYR A 116 0.62 -4.41 2.99
CA TYR A 116 -0.78 -4.70 3.33
C TYR A 116 -0.91 -5.99 4.13
N ALA A 117 -0.20 -7.05 3.74
CA ALA A 117 -0.24 -8.33 4.43
C ALA A 117 0.22 -8.21 5.90
N ILE A 118 1.32 -7.48 6.17
CA ILE A 118 1.81 -7.29 7.54
C ILE A 118 0.82 -6.49 8.39
N VAL A 119 0.28 -5.38 7.86
CA VAL A 119 -0.68 -4.56 8.60
C VAL A 119 -1.98 -5.33 8.86
N ALA A 120 -2.51 -6.00 7.84
CA ALA A 120 -3.72 -6.83 7.96
C ALA A 120 -3.53 -7.97 8.96
N LEU A 121 -2.39 -8.66 8.91
CA LEU A 121 -2.07 -9.74 9.84
C LEU A 121 -1.94 -9.25 11.28
N ALA A 122 -1.29 -8.10 11.50
CA ALA A 122 -1.16 -7.53 12.83
C ALA A 122 -2.54 -7.19 13.41
N LEU A 123 -3.38 -6.47 12.67
CA LEU A 123 -4.74 -6.13 13.10
C LEU A 123 -5.59 -7.37 13.35
N ALA A 124 -5.58 -8.33 12.43
CA ALA A 124 -6.36 -9.55 12.53
C ALA A 124 -5.91 -10.40 13.72
N PHE A 125 -4.60 -10.57 13.94
CA PHE A 125 -4.10 -11.34 15.07
C PHE A 125 -4.46 -10.70 16.42
N PHE A 126 -4.26 -9.40 16.59
CA PHE A 126 -4.58 -8.75 17.86
C PHE A 126 -6.08 -8.65 18.11
N ALA A 127 -6.89 -8.45 17.07
CA ALA A 127 -8.34 -8.45 17.23
C ALA A 127 -8.89 -9.83 17.53
N TYR A 128 -8.59 -10.81 16.68
CA TYR A 128 -9.25 -12.12 16.72
C TYR A 128 -8.58 -13.13 17.65
N ASN A 129 -7.25 -13.08 17.85
CA ASN A 129 -6.55 -14.00 18.76
C ASN A 129 -6.31 -13.41 20.15
N ARG A 130 -6.24 -12.07 20.28
CA ARG A 130 -5.96 -11.40 21.56
C ARG A 130 -7.15 -10.62 22.11
N GLY A 131 -8.28 -10.54 21.39
CA GLY A 131 -9.48 -9.86 21.85
C GLY A 131 -9.32 -8.35 22.03
N LEU A 132 -8.33 -7.75 21.36
CA LEU A 132 -8.11 -6.30 21.40
C LEU A 132 -9.01 -5.58 20.37
N PRO A 133 -9.25 -4.27 20.52
CA PRO A 133 -9.98 -3.50 19.52
C PRO A 133 -9.32 -3.57 18.13
N LEU A 134 -10.13 -3.58 17.07
CA LEU A 134 -9.65 -3.57 15.68
C LEU A 134 -9.15 -2.17 15.27
N THR A 135 -8.03 -1.74 15.86
CA THR A 135 -7.40 -0.43 15.66
C THR A 135 -5.89 -0.55 15.57
N ILE A 136 -5.22 0.42 14.94
CA ILE A 136 -3.76 0.35 14.68
C ILE A 136 -2.97 0.34 15.99
N ARG A 137 -3.42 1.06 17.02
CA ARG A 137 -2.80 1.00 18.35
C ARG A 137 -2.68 -0.42 18.92
N SER A 138 -3.61 -1.33 18.60
CA SER A 138 -3.61 -2.70 19.13
C SER A 138 -2.41 -3.50 18.64
N ALA A 139 -1.89 -3.19 17.45
CA ALA A 139 -0.66 -3.79 16.94
C ALA A 139 0.59 -3.46 17.80
N PHE A 140 0.53 -2.39 18.59
CA PHE A 140 1.62 -1.95 19.47
C PHE A 140 1.49 -2.47 20.91
N TYR A 141 0.43 -3.21 21.23
CA TYR A 141 0.23 -3.78 22.57
C TYR A 141 1.43 -4.58 23.10
N PRO A 142 2.15 -5.41 22.31
CA PRO A 142 3.33 -6.14 22.82
C PRO A 142 4.47 -5.23 23.31
N LEU A 143 4.55 -4.00 22.81
CA LEU A 143 5.61 -3.05 23.15
C LEU A 143 5.16 -2.05 24.21
N LEU A 144 3.89 -1.63 24.15
CA LEU A 144 3.35 -0.55 24.97
C LEU A 144 2.45 -1.04 26.13
N GLY A 145 1.99 -2.29 26.07
CA GLY A 145 1.01 -2.85 27.01
C GLY A 145 -0.25 -1.98 27.11
N GLU A 146 -0.72 -1.76 28.32
CA GLU A 146 -1.91 -0.94 28.61
C GLU A 146 -1.77 0.55 28.20
N LYS A 147 -0.56 1.03 27.87
CA LYS A 147 -0.36 2.41 27.39
C LYS A 147 -1.04 2.70 26.06
N ILE A 148 -1.47 1.67 25.31
CA ILE A 148 -2.28 1.84 24.09
C ILE A 148 -3.62 2.53 24.38
N TYR A 149 -4.15 2.46 25.61
CA TYR A 149 -5.39 3.14 25.98
C TYR A 149 -5.18 4.60 26.38
N GLY A 150 -3.92 5.04 26.46
CA GLY A 150 -3.54 6.40 26.81
C GLY A 150 -3.22 7.30 25.60
N PRO A 151 -2.58 8.46 25.86
CA PRO A 151 -2.25 9.44 24.83
C PRO A 151 -1.40 8.88 23.67
N ILE A 152 -0.49 7.95 23.95
CA ILE A 152 0.39 7.36 22.93
C ILE A 152 -0.45 6.57 21.89
N GLY A 153 -1.43 5.79 22.33
CA GLY A 153 -2.32 5.07 21.42
C GLY A 153 -3.20 6.01 20.58
N ASN A 154 -3.62 7.14 21.16
CA ASN A 154 -4.34 8.16 20.41
C ASN A 154 -3.46 8.78 19.31
N VAL A 155 -2.19 9.06 19.59
CA VAL A 155 -1.25 9.57 18.57
C VAL A 155 -1.07 8.57 17.43
N ILE A 156 -0.97 7.27 17.74
CA ILE A 156 -0.85 6.21 16.74
C ILE A 156 -2.09 6.20 15.82
N ASP A 157 -3.29 6.16 16.40
CA ASP A 157 -4.52 6.10 15.61
C ASP A 157 -4.76 7.39 14.82
N ILE A 158 -4.47 8.56 15.39
CA ILE A 158 -4.58 9.85 14.68
C ILE A 158 -3.64 9.86 13.48
N THR A 159 -2.40 9.40 13.66
CA THR A 159 -1.42 9.35 12.57
C THR A 159 -1.88 8.37 11.48
N ALA A 160 -2.42 7.21 11.85
CA ALA A 160 -2.98 6.25 10.90
C ALA A 160 -4.19 6.83 10.15
N ALA A 161 -5.09 7.52 10.84
CA ALA A 161 -6.26 8.16 10.23
C ALA A 161 -5.85 9.26 9.25
N VAL A 162 -4.89 10.11 9.63
CA VAL A 162 -4.35 11.17 8.78
C VAL A 162 -3.64 10.58 7.55
N ALA A 163 -2.82 9.56 7.73
CA ALA A 163 -2.16 8.87 6.61
C ALA A 163 -3.17 8.25 5.64
N THR A 164 -4.22 7.63 6.16
CA THR A 164 -5.33 7.06 5.37
C THR A 164 -6.05 8.15 4.59
N LEU A 165 -6.36 9.29 5.24
CA LEU A 165 -7.01 10.43 4.59
C LEU A 165 -6.18 10.94 3.40
N PHE A 166 -4.89 11.19 3.57
CA PHE A 166 -4.01 11.65 2.48
C PHE A 166 -3.91 10.64 1.34
N GLY A 167 -3.84 9.34 1.66
CA GLY A 167 -3.86 8.28 0.65
C GLY A 167 -5.15 8.27 -0.17
N LEU A 168 -6.31 8.34 0.51
CA LEU A 168 -7.62 8.39 -0.13
C LEU A 168 -7.79 9.63 -1.00
N THR A 169 -7.43 10.82 -0.50
CA THR A 169 -7.55 12.06 -1.25
C THR A 169 -6.69 12.06 -2.52
N THR A 170 -5.49 11.48 -2.46
CA THR A 170 -4.61 11.37 -3.64
C THR A 170 -5.24 10.49 -4.72
N SER A 171 -5.74 9.31 -4.33
CA SER A 171 -6.42 8.38 -5.25
C SER A 171 -7.67 9.01 -5.88
N LEU A 172 -8.50 9.67 -5.08
CA LEU A 172 -9.69 10.38 -5.57
C LEU A 172 -9.31 11.53 -6.52
N GLY A 173 -8.28 12.30 -6.21
CA GLY A 173 -7.80 13.39 -7.07
C GLY A 173 -7.34 12.89 -8.45
N LEU A 174 -6.66 11.74 -8.50
CA LEU A 174 -6.30 11.09 -9.78
C LEU A 174 -7.55 10.66 -10.56
N GLY A 175 -8.55 10.09 -9.87
CA GLY A 175 -9.81 9.66 -10.48
C GLY A 175 -10.59 10.83 -11.08
N VAL A 176 -10.69 11.95 -10.36
CA VAL A 176 -11.34 13.18 -10.87
C VAL A 176 -10.63 13.70 -12.11
N LYS A 177 -9.28 13.76 -12.11
CA LYS A 177 -8.51 14.16 -13.29
C LYS A 177 -8.76 13.26 -14.49
N GLN A 178 -8.82 11.94 -14.27
CA GLN A 178 -9.06 10.97 -15.33
C GLN A 178 -10.47 11.11 -15.93
N ILE A 179 -11.48 11.33 -15.09
CA ILE A 179 -12.86 11.59 -15.55
C ILE A 179 -12.91 12.91 -16.35
N ASN A 180 -12.31 13.98 -15.83
CA ASN A 180 -12.30 15.28 -16.51
C ASN A 180 -11.62 15.20 -17.89
N ALA A 181 -10.45 14.58 -17.98
CA ALA A 181 -9.77 14.35 -19.26
C ALA A 181 -10.63 13.54 -20.25
N GLY A 182 -11.36 12.53 -19.76
CA GLY A 182 -12.29 11.76 -20.57
C GLY A 182 -13.48 12.58 -21.08
N LEU A 183 -14.06 13.43 -20.21
CA LEU A 183 -15.14 14.34 -20.57
C LEU A 183 -14.70 15.41 -21.57
N HIS A 184 -13.52 15.98 -21.38
CA HIS A 184 -12.92 16.92 -22.34
C HIS A 184 -12.70 16.23 -23.69
N HIS A 185 -12.14 15.02 -23.71
CA HIS A 185 -11.89 14.28 -24.95
C HIS A 185 -13.19 13.92 -25.72
N LEU A 186 -14.25 13.53 -25.02
CA LEU A 186 -15.51 13.09 -25.64
C LEU A 186 -16.47 14.24 -25.95
N PHE A 187 -16.53 15.26 -25.09
CA PHE A 187 -17.56 16.30 -25.12
C PHE A 187 -17.01 17.73 -25.19
N GLY A 188 -15.69 17.92 -25.17
CA GLY A 188 -15.06 19.25 -25.23
C GLY A 188 -15.30 20.11 -23.98
N ILE A 189 -15.67 19.50 -22.85
CA ILE A 189 -15.87 20.20 -21.58
C ILE A 189 -14.51 20.70 -21.05
N PRO A 190 -14.35 21.99 -20.70
CA PRO A 190 -13.07 22.52 -20.20
C PRO A 190 -12.54 21.80 -18.95
N GLU A 191 -11.22 21.62 -18.88
CA GLU A 191 -10.51 20.99 -17.75
C GLU A 191 -10.43 21.85 -16.48
#